data_AF-A0AAW7JMF2-F1
#
_entry.id   AF-A0AAW7JMF2-F1
#
_cell.length_a   1.000
_cell.length_b   1.000
_cell.length_c   1.000
_cell.angle_alpha   90.00
_cell.angle_beta   90.00
_cell.angle_gamma   90.00
#
_symmetry.space_group_name_H-M   'P 1'
#
loop_
_entity.id
_entity.type
_entity.pdbx_description
1 polymer ?
#
loop_
_entity_poly.entity_id
_entity_poly.type
_entity_poly.pdbx_seq_one_letter_code
_entity_poly.pdbx_strand_id
1 'polypeptide(L)'
;MKKLLQNIFGTGSKTEVESDLTAAGRSLFGRDKGIACILGTGSNSGLYDGNNITYKVPSMGYILGDEGSGAVLGKLFLNALYKGRLQEPLLKEFEEQCSTDIDDIIQNVYRGNTPSKFLASLSVFISSHIDVDGVADIVVSNFRSFFRNNTSQYNYPELEVGIVGSIACIYRTQLLEAAQAENVRIGCILQSPAERLVEYHKSEAVRP
;
A
#
# COMPACT_ATOMS: atom_id res chain seq x y z
N MET A 1 5.35 -11.21 21.54
CA MET A 1 4.55 -9.97 21.58
C MET A 1 3.44 -9.99 22.64
N LYS A 2 2.42 -10.87 22.55
CA LYS A 2 1.27 -10.88 23.49
C LYS A 2 1.64 -10.86 24.98
N LYS A 3 2.55 -11.75 25.43
CA LYS A 3 3.02 -11.78 26.82
C LYS A 3 3.71 -10.48 27.25
N LEU A 4 4.48 -9.85 26.34
CA LEU A 4 5.15 -8.58 26.62
C LEU A 4 4.10 -7.47 26.84
N LEU A 5 3.10 -7.40 25.97
CA LEU A 5 2.00 -6.42 26.11
C LEU A 5 1.22 -6.65 27.40
N GLN A 6 0.91 -7.89 27.77
CA GLN A 6 0.23 -8.20 29.03
C GLN A 6 1.06 -7.83 30.26
N ASN A 7 2.39 -7.94 30.20
CA ASN A 7 3.25 -7.48 31.29
C ASN A 7 3.24 -5.95 31.44
N ILE A 8 3.09 -5.21 30.33
CA ILE A 8 3.05 -3.75 30.32
C ILE A 8 1.66 -3.23 30.76
N PHE A 9 0.58 -3.81 30.23
CA PHE A 9 -0.79 -3.35 30.44
C PHE A 9 -1.56 -4.09 31.55
N GLY A 10 -0.92 -5.08 32.20
CA GLY A 10 -1.51 -5.88 33.26
C GLY A 10 -1.98 -7.26 32.78
N THR A 11 -1.75 -8.29 33.59
CA THR A 11 -2.05 -9.69 33.27
C THR A 11 -3.54 -9.99 33.07
N GLY A 12 -4.43 -9.13 33.61
CA GLY A 12 -5.88 -9.19 33.40
C GLY A 12 -6.38 -8.50 32.13
N SER A 13 -5.51 -7.87 31.33
CA SER A 13 -5.93 -7.19 30.09
C SER A 13 -6.29 -8.18 28.98
N LYS A 14 -7.40 -7.92 28.27
CA LYS A 14 -7.73 -8.65 27.03
C LYS A 14 -6.73 -8.22 25.94
N THR A 15 -5.82 -9.13 25.58
CA THR A 15 -4.79 -8.87 24.56
C THR A 15 -4.92 -9.82 23.38
N GLU A 16 -5.01 -9.26 22.18
CA GLU A 16 -4.97 -9.95 20.89
C GLU A 16 -3.76 -9.45 20.09
N VAL A 17 -3.10 -10.35 19.36
CA VAL A 17 -2.00 -10.01 18.45
C VAL A 17 -2.32 -10.65 17.12
N GLU A 18 -2.57 -9.81 16.13
CA GLU A 18 -3.05 -10.19 14.81
C GLU A 18 -2.16 -9.59 13.72
N SER A 19 -2.35 -10.04 12.48
CA SER A 19 -1.65 -9.49 11.32
C SER A 19 -2.10 -8.06 10.98
N ASP A 20 -1.27 -7.34 10.23
CA ASP A 20 -1.61 -6.06 9.62
C ASP A 20 -2.83 -6.16 8.69
N LEU A 21 -2.98 -7.26 7.95
CA LEU A 21 -4.16 -7.52 7.12
C LEU A 21 -5.43 -7.73 7.95
N THR A 22 -5.33 -8.42 9.08
CA THR A 22 -6.49 -8.57 9.99
C THR A 22 -6.92 -7.19 10.49
N ALA A 23 -5.96 -6.34 10.85
CA ALA A 23 -6.21 -4.95 11.22
C ALA A 23 -6.84 -4.14 10.07
N ALA A 24 -6.38 -4.32 8.84
CA ALA A 24 -6.98 -3.71 7.65
C ALA A 24 -8.42 -4.19 7.42
N GLY A 25 -8.68 -5.51 7.45
CA GLY A 25 -10.02 -6.07 7.28
C GLY A 25 -11.02 -5.54 8.30
N ARG A 26 -10.64 -5.54 9.59
CA ARG A 26 -11.48 -5.00 10.67
C ARG A 26 -11.76 -3.50 10.52
N SER A 27 -10.77 -2.70 10.12
CA SER A 27 -10.94 -1.25 9.96
C SER A 27 -11.74 -0.86 8.71
N LEU A 28 -11.63 -1.63 7.63
CA LEU A 28 -12.30 -1.38 6.37
C LEU A 28 -13.74 -1.86 6.36
N PHE A 29 -13.96 -3.10 6.82
CA PHE A 29 -15.24 -3.81 6.65
C PHE A 29 -15.93 -4.11 7.97
N GLY A 30 -15.26 -3.95 9.11
CA GLY A 30 -15.81 -4.32 10.40
C GLY A 30 -16.20 -5.80 10.42
N ARG A 31 -17.49 -6.08 10.33
CA ARG A 31 -18.08 -7.43 10.31
C ARG A 31 -18.57 -7.91 8.95
N ASP A 32 -18.44 -7.07 7.93
CA ASP A 32 -18.80 -7.42 6.57
C ASP A 32 -17.64 -8.10 5.84
N LYS A 33 -17.98 -8.83 4.78
CA LYS A 33 -17.00 -9.51 3.92
C LYS A 33 -16.43 -8.52 2.90
N GLY A 34 -15.18 -8.73 2.51
CA GLY A 34 -14.54 -7.90 1.49
C GLY A 34 -13.11 -8.32 1.20
N ILE A 35 -12.46 -7.62 0.28
CA ILE A 35 -11.04 -7.81 -0.02
C ILE A 35 -10.27 -6.66 0.65
N ALA A 36 -9.51 -6.98 1.69
CA ALA A 36 -8.72 -6.02 2.44
C ALA A 36 -7.33 -5.88 1.85
N CYS A 37 -6.95 -4.66 1.49
CA CYS A 37 -5.66 -4.35 0.87
C CYS A 37 -4.89 -3.32 1.70
N ILE A 38 -3.57 -3.40 1.62
CA ILE A 38 -2.64 -2.44 2.20
C ILE A 38 -1.76 -1.91 1.08
N LEU A 39 -1.71 -0.59 0.88
CA LEU A 39 -0.84 0.06 -0.10
C LEU A 39 -0.04 1.17 0.58
N GLY A 40 1.17 0.82 1.03
CA GLY A 40 2.12 1.70 1.70
C GLY A 40 3.52 1.54 1.11
N THR A 41 4.56 1.46 1.95
CA THR A 41 5.92 1.14 1.49
C THR A 41 5.96 -0.17 0.69
N GLY A 42 5.25 -1.20 1.16
CA GLY A 42 4.96 -2.44 0.43
C GLY A 42 3.46 -2.54 0.11
N SER A 43 3.06 -3.67 -0.47
CA SER A 43 1.65 -3.97 -0.73
C SER A 43 1.24 -5.28 -0.09
N ASN A 44 -0.04 -5.42 0.24
CA ASN A 44 -0.57 -6.68 0.76
C ASN A 44 -2.06 -6.77 0.44
N SER A 45 -2.61 -7.98 0.34
CA SER A 45 -4.05 -8.18 0.19
C SER A 45 -4.52 -9.47 0.86
N GLY A 46 -5.80 -9.53 1.23
CA GLY A 46 -6.42 -10.74 1.76
C GLY A 46 -7.94 -10.71 1.65
N LEU A 47 -8.53 -11.89 1.51
CA LEU A 47 -9.98 -12.11 1.58
C LEU A 47 -10.42 -12.09 3.04
N TYR A 48 -11.30 -11.17 3.40
CA TYR A 48 -11.82 -11.00 4.74
C TYR A 48 -13.26 -11.52 4.83
N ASP A 49 -13.54 -12.38 5.81
CA ASP A 49 -14.86 -13.02 5.97
C ASP A 49 -15.80 -12.32 6.97
N GLY A 50 -15.41 -11.14 7.47
CA GLY A 50 -16.08 -10.42 8.55
C GLY A 50 -15.46 -10.64 9.94
N ASN A 51 -14.48 -11.52 10.06
CA ASN A 51 -13.73 -11.73 11.29
C ASN A 51 -12.24 -12.04 11.07
N ASN A 52 -11.92 -12.84 10.05
CA ASN A 52 -10.60 -13.36 9.76
C ASN A 52 -10.21 -13.12 8.30
N ILE A 53 -8.90 -13.13 8.05
CA ILE A 53 -8.35 -13.26 6.69
C ILE A 53 -8.31 -14.75 6.34
N THR A 54 -9.13 -15.16 5.37
CA THR A 54 -9.31 -16.57 5.00
C THR A 54 -8.38 -17.01 3.88
N TYR A 55 -7.96 -16.07 3.04
CA TYR A 55 -7.00 -16.31 1.96
C TYR A 55 -6.14 -15.08 1.71
N LYS A 56 -4.89 -15.28 1.32
CA LYS A 56 -3.92 -14.22 1.03
C LYS A 56 -3.15 -14.58 -0.24
N VAL A 57 -3.07 -13.62 -1.16
CA VAL A 57 -2.09 -13.66 -2.25
C VAL A 57 -0.73 -13.23 -1.70
N PRO A 58 0.35 -14.02 -1.88
CA PRO A 58 1.69 -13.64 -1.43
C PRO A 58 2.14 -12.31 -2.07
N SER A 59 2.65 -11.38 -1.27
CA SER A 59 3.07 -10.06 -1.78
C SER A 59 4.45 -10.08 -2.45
N MET A 60 5.28 -11.08 -2.15
CA MET A 60 6.60 -11.31 -2.74
C MET A 60 7.65 -10.19 -2.60
N GLY A 61 7.30 -9.07 -1.96
CA GLY A 61 8.23 -7.97 -1.66
C GLY A 61 8.60 -7.13 -2.88
N TYR A 62 9.10 -5.91 -2.65
CA TYR A 62 9.39 -4.89 -3.68
C TYR A 62 10.25 -5.32 -4.88
N ILE A 63 11.01 -6.41 -4.77
CA ILE A 63 11.80 -6.96 -5.88
C ILE A 63 10.91 -7.78 -6.81
N LEU A 64 10.14 -8.72 -6.27
CA LEU A 64 9.44 -9.77 -7.03
C LEU A 64 7.93 -9.53 -7.17
N GLY A 65 7.35 -8.67 -6.33
CA GLY A 65 5.95 -8.28 -6.32
C GLY A 65 5.80 -6.88 -5.74
N ASP A 66 5.01 -6.75 -4.68
CA ASP A 66 4.59 -5.49 -4.05
C ASP A 66 4.02 -4.45 -5.05
N GLU A 67 3.36 -4.90 -6.12
CA GLU A 67 2.70 -4.01 -7.06
C GLU A 67 1.76 -3.04 -6.34
N GLY A 68 1.63 -1.80 -6.83
CA GLY A 68 0.82 -0.76 -6.18
C GLY A 68 1.47 -0.15 -4.93
N SER A 69 2.61 -0.66 -4.47
CA SER A 69 3.36 -0.05 -3.36
C SER A 69 4.18 1.17 -3.79
N GLY A 70 4.58 1.97 -2.79
CA GLY A 70 5.52 3.08 -2.98
C GLY A 70 6.91 2.61 -3.39
N ALA A 71 7.39 1.46 -2.90
CA ALA A 71 8.71 0.96 -3.27
C ALA A 71 8.77 0.54 -4.74
N VAL A 72 7.74 -0.13 -5.24
CA VAL A 72 7.66 -0.46 -6.68
C VAL A 72 7.46 0.80 -7.51
N LEU A 73 6.64 1.75 -7.03
CA LEU A 73 6.47 3.04 -7.71
C LEU A 73 7.80 3.77 -7.89
N GLY A 74 8.59 3.92 -6.83
CA GLY A 74 9.93 4.54 -6.90
C GLY A 74 10.85 3.83 -7.90
N LYS A 75 10.86 2.49 -7.88
CA LYS A 75 11.63 1.68 -8.85
C LYS A 75 11.20 1.95 -10.30
N LEU A 76 9.90 1.98 -10.57
CA LEU A 76 9.35 2.23 -11.91
C LEU A 76 9.64 3.67 -12.38
N PHE A 77 9.51 4.63 -11.49
CA PHE A 77 9.82 6.04 -11.75
C PHE A 77 11.28 6.24 -12.11
N LEU A 78 12.21 5.78 -11.26
CA LEU A 78 13.65 5.87 -11.54
C LEU A 78 14.02 5.23 -12.88
N ASN A 79 13.45 4.07 -13.17
CA ASN A 79 13.67 3.40 -14.45
C ASN A 79 13.16 4.22 -15.64
N ALA A 80 12.03 4.91 -15.51
CA ALA A 80 11.50 5.77 -16.56
C ALA A 80 12.35 7.03 -16.73
N LEU A 81 12.73 7.65 -15.61
CA LEU A 81 13.51 8.88 -15.56
C LEU A 81 14.90 8.69 -16.20
N TYR A 82 15.71 7.75 -15.69
CA TYR A 82 17.07 7.53 -16.17
C TYR A 82 17.17 6.84 -17.54
N LYS A 83 16.06 6.34 -18.08
CA LYS A 83 16.00 5.81 -19.45
C LYS A 83 15.39 6.79 -20.46
N GLY A 84 15.17 8.05 -20.07
CA GLY A 84 14.64 9.09 -20.97
C GLY A 84 13.20 8.88 -21.41
N ARG A 85 12.38 8.16 -20.63
CA ARG A 85 10.93 8.02 -20.88
C ARG A 85 10.11 9.19 -20.31
N LEU A 86 10.73 10.00 -19.45
CA LEU A 86 10.16 11.24 -18.91
C LEU A 86 10.93 12.43 -19.49
N GLN A 87 10.34 13.63 -19.41
CA GLN A 87 10.93 14.83 -19.98
C GLN A 87 12.30 15.15 -19.34
N GLU A 88 13.31 15.48 -20.15
CA GLU A 88 14.68 15.78 -19.71
C GLU A 88 14.80 16.79 -18.53
N PRO A 89 14.04 17.89 -18.48
CA PRO A 89 14.10 18.81 -17.34
C PRO A 89 13.80 18.15 -15.99
N LEU A 90 12.96 17.12 -15.97
CA LEU A 90 12.56 16.43 -14.74
C LEU A 90 13.72 15.65 -14.10
N LEU A 91 14.65 15.12 -14.91
CA LEU A 91 15.82 14.40 -14.37
C LEU A 91 16.71 15.36 -13.59
N LYS A 92 17.01 16.53 -14.16
CA LYS A 92 17.83 17.54 -13.49
C LYS A 92 17.18 18.02 -12.21
N GLU A 93 15.89 18.32 -12.27
CA GLU A 93 15.12 18.74 -11.10
C GLU A 93 15.09 17.67 -10.00
N PHE A 94 14.96 16.39 -10.39
CA PHE A 94 15.02 15.27 -9.46
C PHE A 94 16.38 15.18 -8.76
N GLU A 95 17.48 15.22 -9.51
CA GLU A 95 18.84 15.13 -8.95
C GLU A 95 19.15 16.32 -8.02
N GLU A 96 18.71 17.52 -8.39
CA GLU A 96 18.86 18.74 -7.58
C GLU A 96 18.02 18.69 -6.29
N GLN A 97 16.71 18.43 -6.40
CA GLN A 97 15.79 18.44 -5.25
C GLN A 97 16.04 17.27 -4.29
N CYS A 98 16.39 16.10 -4.82
CA CYS A 98 16.67 14.93 -4.01
C CYS A 98 18.13 14.86 -3.57
N SER A 99 19.00 15.76 -4.06
CA SER A 99 20.44 15.78 -3.78
C SER A 99 21.07 14.40 -3.96
N THR A 100 20.84 13.80 -5.12
CA THR A 100 21.20 12.41 -5.44
C THR A 100 21.62 12.30 -6.91
N ASP A 101 22.36 11.25 -7.23
CA ASP A 101 22.67 10.85 -8.60
C ASP A 101 22.49 9.33 -8.82
N ILE A 102 22.83 8.85 -10.01
CA ILE A 102 22.71 7.43 -10.36
C ILE A 102 23.56 6.52 -9.46
N ASP A 103 24.72 6.96 -9.00
CA ASP A 103 25.62 6.16 -8.17
C ASP A 103 25.08 6.04 -6.75
N ASP A 104 24.55 7.14 -6.20
CA ASP A 104 23.84 7.17 -4.92
C ASP A 104 22.61 6.26 -4.94
N ILE A 105 21.84 6.30 -6.02
CA ILE A 105 20.66 5.44 -6.19
C ILE A 105 21.05 3.97 -6.18
N ILE A 106 22.06 3.59 -6.96
CA ILE A 106 22.56 2.20 -7.00
C ILE A 106 23.04 1.78 -5.61
N GLN A 107 23.79 2.64 -4.92
CA GLN A 107 24.26 2.34 -3.57
C GLN A 107 23.09 2.14 -2.59
N ASN A 108 22.08 3.01 -2.61
CA ASN A 108 20.91 2.90 -1.73
C ASN A 108 20.04 1.67 -2.04
N VAL A 109 19.88 1.31 -3.31
CA VAL A 109 19.04 0.17 -3.72
C VAL A 109 19.72 -1.17 -3.48
N TYR A 110 21.01 -1.29 -3.79
CA TYR A 110 21.71 -2.59 -3.76
C TYR A 110 22.52 -2.82 -2.49
N ARG A 111 22.93 -1.76 -1.78
CA ARG A 111 23.79 -1.86 -0.60
C ARG A 111 23.23 -1.14 0.64
N GLY A 112 22.10 -0.46 0.52
CA GLY A 112 21.44 0.23 1.63
C GLY A 112 20.76 -0.73 2.61
N ASN A 113 20.61 -0.27 3.86
CA ASN A 113 19.95 -1.05 4.92
C ASN A 113 18.44 -1.17 4.74
N THR A 114 17.79 -0.19 4.09
CA THR A 114 16.34 -0.19 3.86
C THR A 114 15.96 0.25 2.44
N PRO A 115 16.30 -0.53 1.40
CA PRO A 115 16.08 -0.14 -0.01
C PRO A 115 14.62 0.16 -0.35
N SER A 116 13.68 -0.64 0.18
CA SER A 116 12.24 -0.43 -0.06
C SER A 116 11.74 0.89 0.51
N LYS A 117 12.27 1.33 1.67
CA LYS A 117 11.93 2.63 2.26
C LYS A 117 12.51 3.78 1.44
N PHE A 118 13.75 3.66 0.98
CA PHE A 118 14.36 4.63 0.08
C PHE A 118 13.54 4.81 -1.21
N LEU A 119 13.21 3.69 -1.87
CA LEU A 119 12.38 3.74 -3.09
C LEU A 119 11.00 4.35 -2.80
N ALA A 120 10.36 3.97 -1.69
CA ALA A 120 9.07 4.53 -1.31
C ALA A 120 9.12 6.02 -0.95
N SER A 121 10.24 6.53 -0.42
CA SER A 121 10.37 7.97 -0.11
C SER A 121 10.34 8.85 -1.35
N LEU A 122 10.69 8.32 -2.53
CA LEU A 122 10.59 9.04 -3.79
C LEU A 122 9.15 9.38 -4.17
N SER A 123 8.15 8.73 -3.55
CA SER A 123 6.73 9.05 -3.73
C SER A 123 6.42 10.54 -3.49
N VAL A 124 7.13 11.21 -2.58
CA VAL A 124 6.91 12.64 -2.33
C VAL A 124 7.19 13.45 -3.59
N PHE A 125 8.35 13.22 -4.23
CA PHE A 125 8.72 13.86 -5.49
C PHE A 125 7.76 13.48 -6.62
N ILE A 126 7.39 12.20 -6.71
CA ILE A 126 6.48 11.71 -7.76
C ILE A 126 5.10 12.40 -7.63
N SER A 127 4.60 12.58 -6.40
CA SER A 127 3.31 13.24 -6.20
C SER A 127 3.32 14.73 -6.54
N SER A 128 4.44 15.44 -6.36
CA SER A 128 4.52 16.86 -6.72
C SER A 128 4.65 17.10 -8.23
N HIS A 129 4.93 16.04 -9.01
CA HIS A 129 5.09 16.08 -10.46
C HIS A 129 4.04 15.23 -11.18
N ILE A 130 2.90 14.96 -10.52
CA ILE A 130 1.87 14.07 -11.07
C ILE A 130 1.27 14.59 -12.39
N ASP A 131 1.29 15.91 -12.59
CA ASP A 131 0.79 16.60 -13.78
C ASP A 131 1.81 16.60 -14.95
N VAL A 132 3.03 16.11 -14.74
CA VAL A 132 4.03 15.96 -15.81
C VAL A 132 3.68 14.73 -16.66
N ASP A 133 3.70 14.92 -17.98
CA ASP A 133 3.40 13.87 -18.96
C ASP A 133 4.15 12.56 -18.64
N GLY A 134 3.40 11.46 -18.55
CA GLY A 134 3.91 10.12 -18.28
C GLY A 134 4.08 9.76 -16.79
N VAL A 135 4.11 10.73 -15.86
CA VAL A 135 4.24 10.43 -14.42
C VAL A 135 2.97 9.76 -13.88
N ALA A 136 1.80 10.33 -14.18
CA ALA A 136 0.50 9.74 -13.81
C ALA A 136 0.35 8.31 -14.36
N ASP A 137 0.77 8.07 -15.61
CA ASP A 137 0.68 6.76 -16.25
C ASP A 137 1.46 5.68 -15.51
N ILE A 138 2.63 6.03 -14.95
CA ILE A 138 3.44 5.11 -14.13
C ILE A 138 2.67 4.73 -12.86
N VAL A 139 2.05 5.70 -12.19
CA VAL A 139 1.27 5.48 -10.96
C VAL A 139 0.04 4.61 -11.26
N VAL A 140 -0.74 4.96 -12.28
CA VAL A 140 -1.91 4.18 -12.72
C VAL A 140 -1.50 2.76 -13.09
N SER A 141 -0.43 2.59 -13.88
CA SER A 141 0.06 1.26 -14.28
C SER A 141 0.51 0.41 -13.09
N ASN A 142 1.12 1.03 -12.07
CA ASN A 142 1.50 0.33 -10.84
C ASN A 142 0.27 -0.23 -10.10
N PHE A 143 -0.79 0.57 -9.95
CA PHE A 143 -2.04 0.10 -9.33
C PHE A 143 -2.81 -0.91 -10.19
N ARG A 144 -2.84 -0.73 -11.51
CA ARG A 144 -3.44 -1.73 -12.41
C ARG A 144 -2.75 -3.08 -12.28
N SER A 145 -1.43 -3.08 -12.14
CA SER A 145 -0.66 -4.31 -11.91
C SER A 145 -1.04 -4.98 -10.60
N PHE A 146 -1.23 -4.21 -9.51
CA PHE A 146 -1.73 -4.74 -8.23
C PHE A 146 -3.12 -5.36 -8.38
N PHE A 147 -4.05 -4.70 -9.07
CA PHE A 147 -5.39 -5.25 -9.23
C PHE A 147 -5.39 -6.55 -10.03
N ARG A 148 -4.59 -6.61 -11.10
CA ARG A 148 -4.44 -7.80 -11.96
C ARG A 148 -3.75 -8.97 -11.30
N ASN A 149 -2.70 -8.71 -10.50
CA ASN A 149 -1.86 -9.78 -9.95
C ASN A 149 -2.29 -10.19 -8.54
N ASN A 150 -2.98 -9.31 -7.80
CA ASN A 150 -3.36 -9.56 -6.41
C ASN A 150 -4.88 -9.67 -6.26
N THR A 151 -5.64 -8.61 -6.55
CA THR A 151 -7.08 -8.62 -6.22
C THR A 151 -7.91 -9.56 -7.11
N SER A 152 -7.53 -9.74 -8.38
CA SER A 152 -8.24 -10.62 -9.30
C SER A 152 -8.21 -12.09 -8.86
N GLN A 153 -7.18 -12.50 -8.12
CA GLN A 153 -6.95 -13.90 -7.73
C GLN A 153 -7.97 -14.40 -6.70
N TYR A 154 -8.70 -13.49 -6.04
CA TYR A 154 -9.75 -13.87 -5.10
C TYR A 154 -11.00 -14.40 -5.81
N ASN A 155 -11.24 -14.05 -7.09
CA ASN A 155 -12.40 -14.50 -7.89
C ASN A 155 -13.78 -14.21 -7.27
N TYR A 156 -13.93 -13.09 -6.55
CA TYR A 156 -15.19 -12.61 -5.97
C TYR A 156 -15.55 -11.20 -6.50
N PRO A 157 -16.05 -11.07 -7.74
CA PRO A 157 -16.36 -9.75 -8.35
C PRO A 157 -17.47 -8.99 -7.60
N GLU A 158 -18.29 -9.69 -6.83
CA GLU A 158 -19.35 -9.14 -5.99
C GLU A 158 -18.85 -8.53 -4.67
N LEU A 159 -17.59 -8.75 -4.28
CA LEU A 159 -16.99 -8.14 -3.10
C LEU A 159 -16.36 -6.79 -3.43
N GLU A 160 -16.44 -5.87 -2.47
CA GLU A 160 -15.73 -4.60 -2.54
C GLU A 160 -14.28 -4.78 -2.10
N VAL A 161 -13.40 -3.96 -2.68
CA VAL A 161 -12.01 -3.81 -2.28
C VAL A 161 -11.89 -2.59 -1.36
N GLY A 162 -11.36 -2.82 -0.17
CA GLY A 162 -11.04 -1.79 0.81
C GLY A 162 -9.53 -1.65 0.90
N ILE A 163 -9.03 -0.42 1.02
CA ILE A 163 -7.59 -0.15 0.97
C ILE A 163 -7.16 0.71 2.16
N VAL A 164 -6.12 0.29 2.86
CA VAL A 164 -5.44 1.09 3.89
C VAL A 164 -4.04 1.46 3.43
N GLY A 165 -3.63 2.72 3.59
CA GLY A 165 -2.22 3.10 3.48
C GLY A 165 -1.99 4.44 2.79
N SER A 166 -0.81 5.01 3.05
CA SER A 166 -0.44 6.35 2.60
C SER A 166 -0.43 6.48 1.08
N ILE A 167 0.08 5.48 0.35
CA ILE A 167 0.20 5.53 -1.11
C ILE A 167 -1.19 5.56 -1.76
N ALA A 168 -2.14 4.80 -1.23
CA ALA A 168 -3.53 4.84 -1.69
C ALA A 168 -4.19 6.21 -1.50
N CYS A 169 -3.89 6.89 -0.39
CA CYS A 169 -4.43 8.23 -0.12
C CYS A 169 -3.77 9.31 -0.97
N ILE A 170 -2.44 9.30 -1.10
CA ILE A 170 -1.69 10.29 -1.90
C ILE A 170 -2.14 10.24 -3.36
N TYR A 171 -2.28 9.05 -3.92
CA TYR A 171 -2.64 8.87 -5.33
C TYR A 171 -4.08 8.40 -5.51
N ARG A 172 -5.01 8.91 -4.70
CA ARG A 172 -6.41 8.47 -4.71
C ARG A 172 -7.04 8.57 -6.10
N THR A 173 -6.75 9.64 -6.84
CA THR A 173 -7.27 9.84 -8.20
C THR A 173 -6.80 8.74 -9.15
N GLN A 174 -5.49 8.48 -9.19
CA GLN A 174 -4.88 7.46 -10.06
C GLN A 174 -5.28 6.04 -9.64
N LEU A 175 -5.47 5.81 -8.35
CA LEU A 175 -5.96 4.54 -7.81
C LEU A 175 -7.38 4.24 -8.27
N LEU A 176 -8.28 5.23 -8.23
CA LEU A 176 -9.66 5.07 -8.69
C LEU A 176 -9.73 4.88 -10.21
N GLU A 177 -8.89 5.60 -10.97
CA GLU A 177 -8.75 5.39 -12.41
C GLU A 177 -8.29 3.96 -12.73
N ALA A 178 -7.25 3.47 -12.05
CA ALA A 178 -6.77 2.10 -12.19
C ALA A 178 -7.85 1.08 -11.82
N ALA A 179 -8.61 1.33 -10.75
CA ALA A 179 -9.69 0.44 -10.33
C ALA A 179 -10.81 0.39 -11.38
N GLN A 180 -11.20 1.54 -11.95
CA GLN A 180 -12.19 1.60 -13.03
C GLN A 180 -11.70 0.83 -14.26
N ALA A 181 -10.43 0.98 -14.65
CA ALA A 181 -9.86 0.29 -15.79
C ALA A 181 -9.81 -1.24 -15.62
N GLU A 182 -9.74 -1.74 -14.39
CA GLU A 182 -9.70 -3.17 -14.06
C GLU A 182 -11.03 -3.70 -13.50
N ASN A 183 -12.12 -2.92 -13.59
CA ASN A 183 -13.46 -3.26 -13.08
C ASN A 183 -13.51 -3.62 -11.58
N VAL A 184 -12.66 -2.97 -10.77
CA VAL A 184 -12.61 -3.16 -9.31
C VAL A 184 -13.51 -2.14 -8.62
N ARG A 185 -14.40 -2.62 -7.73
CA ARG A 185 -15.24 -1.76 -6.91
C ARG A 185 -14.54 -1.41 -5.60
N ILE A 186 -14.09 -0.17 -5.48
CA ILE A 186 -13.47 0.35 -4.26
C ILE A 186 -14.56 0.82 -3.29
N GLY A 187 -14.65 0.18 -2.12
CA GLY A 187 -15.62 0.53 -1.08
C GLY A 187 -15.11 1.62 -0.13
N CYS A 188 -13.90 1.45 0.39
CA CYS A 188 -13.31 2.36 1.38
C CYS A 188 -11.80 2.53 1.18
N ILE A 189 -11.30 3.75 1.37
CA ILE A 189 -9.86 4.06 1.39
C ILE A 189 -9.56 4.79 2.70
N LEU A 190 -8.63 4.26 3.49
CA LEU A 190 -8.20 4.84 4.76
C LEU A 190 -6.69 5.11 4.74
N GLN A 191 -6.26 6.20 5.36
CA GLN A 191 -4.82 6.46 5.50
C GLN A 191 -4.16 5.52 6.53
N SER A 192 -4.88 5.21 7.62
CA SER A 192 -4.42 4.39 8.73
C SER A 192 -5.62 3.62 9.33
N PRO A 193 -5.43 2.40 9.85
CA PRO A 193 -6.52 1.61 10.41
C PRO A 193 -6.88 2.04 11.85
N ALA A 194 -6.06 2.86 12.51
CA ALA A 194 -6.10 3.07 13.95
C ALA A 194 -7.46 3.56 14.49
N GLU A 195 -8.02 4.62 13.91
CA GLU A 195 -9.30 5.19 14.40
C GLU A 195 -10.45 4.18 14.25
N ARG A 196 -10.53 3.52 13.10
CA ARG A 196 -11.58 2.53 12.80
C ARG A 196 -11.43 1.25 13.63
N LEU A 197 -10.21 0.88 14.02
CA LEU A 197 -9.97 -0.21 14.97
C LEU A 197 -10.44 0.14 16.38
N VAL A 198 -10.29 1.39 16.81
CA VAL A 198 -10.84 1.85 18.10
C VAL A 198 -12.36 1.70 18.11
N GLU A 199 -13.04 2.12 17.03
CA GLU A 199 -14.49 1.94 16.87
C GLU A 199 -14.90 0.47 16.90
N TYR A 200 -14.22 -0.36 16.11
CA TYR A 200 -14.46 -1.80 16.03
C TYR A 200 -14.37 -2.47 17.41
N HIS A 201 -13.31 -2.22 18.17
CA HIS A 201 -13.10 -2.85 19.48
C HIS A 201 -13.97 -2.25 20.59
N LYS A 202 -14.36 -0.97 20.50
CA LYS A 202 -15.38 -0.41 21.42
C LYS A 202 -16.73 -1.09 21.22
N SER A 203 -17.12 -1.34 19.97
CA SER A 203 -18.40 -2.03 19.67
C SER A 203 -18.43 -3.48 20.16
N GLU A 204 -17.28 -4.15 20.24
CA GLU A 204 -17.14 -5.49 20.82
C GLU A 204 -17.26 -5.50 22.33
N ALA A 205 -16.69 -4.51 23.02
CA ALA A 205 -16.70 -4.43 24.48
C ALA A 205 -18.09 -4.17 25.08
N VAL A 206 -19.04 -3.70 24.26
CA VAL A 206 -20.43 -3.37 24.66
C VAL A 206 -21.39 -4.54 24.42
N ARG A 207 -20.95 -5.65 23.80
CA ARG A 207 -21.80 -6.83 23.62
C ARG A 207 -21.79 -7.70 24.89
N PRO A 208 -22.97 -8.05 25.45
CA PRO A 208 -23.10 -8.88 26.64
C PRO A 208 -22.62 -10.31 26.42
#